data_AF-A0AA41QBQ4-F1
#
_entry.id   AF-A0AA41QBQ4-F1
#
_cell.length_a   1.000
_cell.length_b   1.000
_cell.length_c   1.000
_cell.angle_alpha   90.00
_cell.angle_beta   90.00
_cell.angle_gamma   90.00
#
_symmetry.space_group_name_H-M   'P 1'
#
loop_
_entity.id
_entity.type
_entity.pdbx_description
1 polymer ?
#
loop_
_entity_poly.entity_id
_entity_poly.type
_entity_poly.pdbx_seq_one_letter_code
_entity_poly.pdbx_strand_id
1 'polypeptide(L)' 'MSNFQVAPRPKQESVTVLLVRVIVAFALFAAGLVLIGVGSTGEAASSPFVFVGGILAIGLAFGLPMVGAHER' A
#
# COMPACT_ATOMS: atom_id res chain seq x y z
N MET A 1 -31.93 -4.35 -37.83
CA MET A 1 -31.59 -3.38 -36.76
C MET A 1 -30.51 -4.03 -35.89
N SER A 2 -29.30 -3.48 -35.89
CA SER A 2 -28.17 -4.02 -35.13
C SER A 2 -28.40 -3.76 -33.65
N ASN A 3 -28.42 -4.82 -32.83
CA ASN A 3 -28.46 -4.70 -31.37
C ASN A 3 -27.17 -4.02 -30.89
N PHE A 4 -27.24 -2.72 -30.67
CA PHE A 4 -26.15 -1.95 -30.08
C PHE A 4 -26.04 -2.35 -28.61
N GLN A 5 -25.19 -3.33 -28.29
CA GLN A 5 -24.86 -3.66 -26.92
C GLN A 5 -23.94 -2.57 -26.37
N VAL A 6 -24.51 -1.64 -25.61
CA VAL A 6 -23.75 -0.64 -24.85
C VAL A 6 -22.92 -1.40 -23.82
N ALA A 7 -21.59 -1.29 -23.89
CA ALA A 7 -20.69 -1.89 -22.92
C ALA A 7 -21.05 -1.40 -21.51
N PRO A 8 -21.22 -2.30 -20.53
CA PRO A 8 -21.58 -1.90 -19.17
C PRO A 8 -20.47 -1.02 -18.57
N ARG A 9 -20.86 0.13 -18.00
CA ARG A 9 -19.93 1.05 -17.34
C ARG A 9 -19.18 0.31 -16.23
N PRO A 10 -17.83 0.37 -16.17
CA PRO A 10 -17.09 -0.20 -15.06
C PRO A 10 -17.59 0.45 -13.76
N LYS A 11 -17.95 -0.40 -12.79
CA LYS A 11 -18.46 0.04 -11.49
C LYS A 11 -17.39 0.89 -10.83
N GLN A 12 -17.67 2.18 -10.68
CA GLN A 12 -16.79 3.13 -10.00
C GLN A 12 -16.49 2.60 -8.60
N GLU A 13 -15.20 2.49 -8.28
CA GLU A 13 -14.76 2.06 -6.95
C GLU A 13 -15.28 3.06 -5.90
N SER A 14 -15.73 2.55 -4.75
CA SER A 14 -16.24 3.40 -3.68
C SER A 14 -15.13 4.32 -3.17
N VAL A 15 -15.42 5.62 -3.04
CA VAL A 15 -14.50 6.61 -2.47
C VAL A 15 -14.00 6.18 -1.08
N THR A 16 -14.85 5.51 -0.30
CA THR A 16 -14.48 4.97 1.01
C THR A 16 -13.37 3.93 0.91
N VAL A 17 -13.40 3.05 -0.09
CA VAL A 17 -12.38 2.02 -0.29
C VAL A 17 -11.05 2.65 -0.68
N LEU A 18 -11.08 3.66 -1.55
CA LEU A 18 -9.89 4.44 -1.92
C LEU A 18 -9.28 5.12 -0.69
N LEU A 19 -10.10 5.77 0.14
CA LEU A 19 -9.64 6.45 1.35
C LEU A 19 -8.97 5.48 2.34
N VAL A 20 -9.56 4.31 2.56
CA VAL A 20 -8.98 3.28 3.45
C VAL A 20 -7.63 2.82 2.93
N ARG A 21 -7.49 2.56 1.63
CA ARG A 21 -6.20 2.17 1.02
C ARG A 21 -5.13 3.24 1.23
N VAL A 22 -5.47 4.51 1.04
CA VAL A 22 -4.55 5.64 1.24
C VAL A 22 -4.11 5.74 2.70
N ILE A 23 -5.04 5.63 3.65
CA ILE A 23 -4.73 5.70 5.08
C ILE A 23 -3.81 4.54 5.48
N VAL A 24 -4.10 3.32 5.04
CA VAL A 24 -3.28 2.14 5.33
C VAL A 24 -1.88 2.28 4.74
N ALA A 25 -1.77 2.73 3.48
CA ALA A 25 -0.49 2.99 2.84
C ALA A 25 0.34 4.05 3.58
N PHE A 26 -0.29 5.16 3.96
CA PHE A 26 0.36 6.22 4.70
C PHE A 26 0.87 5.74 6.05
N ALA A 27 0.07 4.97 6.78
CA ALA A 27 0.46 4.39 8.06
C ALA A 27 1.66 3.43 7.92
N LEU A 28 1.65 2.56 6.91
CA LEU A 28 2.77 1.65 6.62
C LEU A 28 4.05 2.39 6.25
N PHE A 29 3.93 3.46 5.46
CA PHE A 29 5.06 4.30 5.07
C PHE A 29 5.68 5.00 6.29
N ALA A 30 4.86 5.66 7.11
CA ALA A 30 5.32 6.33 8.32
C ALA A 30 5.94 5.34 9.32
N ALA A 31 5.29 4.20 9.55
CA ALA A 31 5.82 3.14 10.40
C ALA A 31 7.16 2.61 9.88
N GLY A 32 7.28 2.42 8.56
CA GLY A 32 8.53 1.98 7.92
C GLY A 32 9.68 2.97 8.13
N LEU A 33 9.44 4.27 8.00
CA LEU A 33 10.44 5.31 8.29
C LEU A 33 10.88 5.28 9.76
N VAL A 34 9.93 5.12 10.69
CA VAL A 34 10.24 5.00 12.12
C VAL A 34 11.10 3.76 12.38
N LEU A 35 10.74 2.61 11.81
CA LEU A 35 11.51 1.37 11.96
C LEU A 35 12.92 1.48 11.38
N ILE A 36 13.09 2.14 10.23
CA ILE A 36 14.43 2.43 9.67
C ILE A 36 15.24 3.30 10.63
N GLY A 37 14.65 4.37 11.17
CA GLY A 37 15.32 5.25 12.12
C GLY A 37 15.69 4.55 13.43
N VAL A 38 14.83 3.68 13.95
CA VAL A 38 15.12 2.89 15.16
C VAL A 38 16.17 1.82 14.87
N GLY A 39 16.10 1.15 13.72
CA GLY A 39 17.05 0.11 13.33
C GLY A 39 18.44 0.64 12.99
N SER A 40 18.57 1.91 12.59
CA SER A 40 19.86 2.52 12.24
C SER A 40 20.72 2.90 13.45
N THR A 41 20.16 2.93 14.67
CA THR A 41 20.92 3.26 15.88
C THR A 41 21.90 2.18 16.31
N GLY A 42 21.69 0.92 15.90
CA GLY A 42 22.62 -0.18 16.17
C GLY A 42 22.70 -0.67 17.62
N GLU A 43 21.81 -0.19 18.50
CA GLU A 43 21.83 -0.47 19.95
C GLU A 43 21.52 -1.94 20.32
N ALA A 44 20.83 -2.68 19.45
CA ALA A 44 20.42 -4.06 19.72
C ALA A 44 20.89 -5.01 18.63
N ALA A 45 21.11 -6.29 18.97
CA ALA A 45 21.37 -7.34 17.98
C ALA A 45 20.22 -7.49 16.97
N SER A 46 19.01 -7.05 17.32
CA SER A 46 17.85 -7.02 16.43
C SER A 46 17.83 -5.85 15.46
N SER A 47 18.68 -4.83 15.63
CA SER A 47 18.68 -3.59 14.85
C SER A 47 18.73 -3.80 13.32
N PRO A 48 19.52 -4.74 12.77
CA PRO A 48 19.48 -5.04 11.33
C PRO A 48 18.11 -5.55 10.85
N PHE A 49 17.45 -6.40 11.64
CA PHE A 49 16.13 -6.92 11.31
C PHE A 49 15.06 -5.83 11.40
N VAL A 50 15.16 -4.93 12.38
CA VAL A 50 14.24 -3.78 12.52
C VAL A 50 14.40 -2.83 11.34
N PHE A 51 15.64 -2.55 10.92
CA PHE A 51 15.93 -1.73 9.75
C PHE A 51 15.36 -2.33 8.46
N VAL A 52 15.63 -3.62 8.20
CA VAL A 52 15.10 -4.34 7.03
C VAL A 52 13.57 -4.42 7.08
N GLY A 53 12.99 -4.64 8.25
CA GLY A 53 11.55 -4.62 8.46
C GLY A 53 10.92 -3.28 8.08
N GLY A 54 11.60 -2.17 8.37
CA GLY A 54 11.17 -0.85 7.94
C GLY A 54 11.18 -0.66 6.42
N ILE A 55 12.20 -1.18 5.73
CA ILE A 55 12.24 -1.18 4.25
C ILE A 55 11.07 -1.99 3.67
N LEU A 56 10.81 -3.17 4.22
CA LEU A 56 9.69 -4.01 3.79
C LEU A 56 8.34 -3.32 4.02
N ALA A 57 8.16 -2.63 5.15
CA ALA A 57 6.96 -1.86 5.44
C ALA A 57 6.74 -0.71 4.42
N ILE A 58 7.82 -0.01 4.02
CA ILE A 58 7.76 0.99 2.95
C ILE A 58 7.37 0.34 1.61
N GLY A 59 7.98 -0.79 1.25
CA GLY A 59 7.62 -1.51 0.03
C GLY A 59 6.14 -1.91 -0.01
N LEU A 60 5.62 -2.40 1.11
CA LEU A 60 4.20 -2.74 1.26
C LEU A 60 3.27 -1.53 1.17
N ALA A 61 3.69 -0.35 1.62
CA ALA A 61 2.92 0.88 1.47
C ALA A 61 2.61 1.21 0.00
N PHE A 62 3.51 0.87 -0.93
CA PHE A 62 3.30 1.05 -2.36
C PHE A 62 2.61 -0.16 -3.02
N GLY A 63 2.86 -1.38 -2.54
CA GLY A 63 2.30 -2.61 -3.11
C GLY A 63 0.83 -2.86 -2.75
N LEU A 64 0.42 -2.61 -1.49
CA LEU A 64 -0.95 -2.89 -1.00
C LEU A 64 -2.05 -2.09 -1.72
N PRO A 65 -1.88 -0.79 -2.01
CA PRO A 65 -2.87 -0.03 -2.78
C PRO A 65 -3.11 -0.56 -4.20
N MET A 66 -2.13 -1.28 -4.77
CA MET A 66 -2.22 -1.86 -6.12
C MET A 66 -2.95 -3.21 -6.15
N VAL A 67 -3.15 -3.87 -5.00
CA VAL A 67 -3.91 -5.13 -4.89
C VAL A 67 -5.40 -4.82 -5.03
N GLY A 68 -5.87 -4.77 -6.28
CA GLY A 68 -7.23 -4.39 -6.65
C GLY A 68 -7.30 -3.44 -7.85
N ALA A 69 -6.17 -2.84 -8.25
CA ALA A 69 -6.02 -2.12 -9.50
C ALA A 69 -5.89 -3.07 -10.70
N HIS A 70 -6.61 -4.20 -10.69
CA HIS A 70 -6.73 -5.01 -11.89
C HIS A 70 -7.63 -4.25 -12.86
N GLU A 71 -7.02 -3.85 -13.97
CA GLU A 71 -7.68 -3.30 -15.14
C GLU A 71 -8.88 -4.20 -15.48
N ARG A 72 -10.08 -3.61 -15.49
CA ARG A 72 -11.31 -4.23 -15.98
C ARG A 72 -11.51 -3.87 -17.45
#